data_AF-A0A6J3EP38-F1
#
_entry.id   AF-A0A6J3EP38-F1
#
_cell.length_a   1.000
_cell.length_b   1.000
_cell.length_c   1.000
_cell.angle_alpha   90.00
_cell.angle_beta   90.00
_cell.angle_gamma   90.00
#
_symmetry.space_group_name_H-M   'P 1'
#
loop_
_entity.id
_entity.type
_entity.pdbx_description
1 polymer ?
#
loop_
_entity_poly.entity_id
_entity_poly.type
_entity_poly.pdbx_seq_one_letter_code
_entity_poly.pdbx_strand_id
1 'polypeptide(L)'
;MAVSVPWLLGLALHGAVFLCGIVCASALTVAQGEFGGQCLLYGAVSWNGSALVPRSFSHVSLCYFVSAVSVVVALCCFAVLLYSCCTDEPQRSRACLTFTLVVAAVILLFLLISACILRAGMDVLCASIMHTKQLASCQEAERKPWVSYRPTRFYSNLYSAQASAWVNVFLWCLLLAWLLIQQRREAPIPLLRHQDPEWSTETEAILGGQPRRS
;
A
#
# COMPACT_ATOMS: atom_id res chain seq x y z
N MET A 1 16.23 20.23 18.24
CA MET A 1 16.34 19.64 16.89
C MET A 1 15.06 19.98 16.13
N ALA A 2 15.14 20.78 15.06
CA ALA A 2 13.97 21.16 14.28
C ALA A 2 13.69 20.08 13.24
N VAL A 3 12.68 19.24 13.48
CA VAL A 3 12.29 18.20 12.52
C VAL A 3 11.75 18.88 11.26
N SER A 4 12.33 18.54 10.10
CA SER A 4 11.91 19.15 8.85
C SER A 4 10.49 18.69 8.47
N VAL A 5 9.62 19.63 8.11
CA VAL A 5 8.26 19.37 7.60
C VAL A 5 8.20 18.24 6.55
N PRO A 6 9.09 18.16 5.53
CA PRO A 6 9.13 17.03 4.59
C PRO A 6 9.31 15.64 5.25
N TRP A 7 10.03 15.54 6.38
CA TRP A 7 10.26 14.29 7.08
C TRP A 7 9.02 13.81 7.84
N LEU A 8 8.35 14.72 8.57
CA LEU A 8 7.08 14.44 9.25
C LEU A 8 6.00 14.00 8.27
N LEU A 9 5.92 14.65 7.10
CA LEU A 9 5.00 14.27 6.03
C LEU A 9 5.29 12.86 5.49
N GLY A 10 6.57 12.52 5.29
CA GLY A 10 7.01 11.19 4.89
C GLY A 10 6.61 10.11 5.90
N LEU A 11 6.85 10.33 7.19
CA LEU A 11 6.43 9.43 8.27
C LEU A 11 4.91 9.25 8.32
N ALA A 12 4.14 10.33 8.23
CA ALA A 12 2.68 10.30 8.23
C ALA A 12 2.12 9.49 7.04
N LEU A 13 2.68 9.66 5.83
CA LEU A 13 2.31 8.88 4.65
C LEU A 13 2.56 7.37 4.83
N HIS A 14 3.73 6.98 5.36
CA HIS A 14 4.04 5.56 5.62
C HIS A 14 3.14 4.96 6.71
N GLY A 15 2.83 5.72 7.76
CA GLY A 15 1.88 5.32 8.80
C GLY A 15 0.46 5.13 8.26
N ALA A 16 -0.01 6.05 7.41
CA ALA A 16 -1.32 5.94 6.77
C ALA A 16 -1.42 4.72 5.84
N VAL A 17 -0.40 4.47 5.02
CA VAL A 17 -0.30 3.26 4.17
C VAL A 17 -0.33 1.98 5.00
N PHE A 18 0.45 1.92 6.08
CA PHE A 18 0.47 0.78 6.99
C PHE A 18 -0.91 0.49 7.59
N LEU A 19 -1.60 1.52 8.09
CA LEU A 19 -2.95 1.40 8.62
C LEU A 19 -3.96 0.95 7.55
N CYS A 20 -3.93 1.52 6.34
CA CYS A 20 -4.82 1.12 5.25
C CYS A 20 -4.58 -0.34 4.81
N GLY A 21 -3.32 -0.79 4.77
CA GLY A 21 -2.97 -2.18 4.48
C GLY A 21 -3.52 -3.16 5.53
N ILE A 22 -3.37 -2.85 6.82
CA ILE A 22 -3.92 -3.67 7.92
C ILE A 22 -5.44 -3.68 7.93
N VAL A 23 -6.10 -2.53 7.73
CA VAL A 23 -7.57 -2.46 7.65
C VAL A 23 -8.10 -3.29 6.49
N CYS A 24 -7.48 -3.22 5.30
CA CYS A 24 -7.84 -4.06 4.16
C CYS A 24 -7.68 -5.56 4.47
N ALA A 25 -6.50 -5.98 4.96
CA ALA A 25 -6.22 -7.39 5.26
C ALA A 25 -7.12 -7.96 6.37
N SER A 26 -7.34 -7.21 7.45
CA SER A 26 -8.18 -7.63 8.57
C SER A 26 -9.66 -7.71 8.19
N ALA A 27 -10.19 -6.72 7.48
CA ALA A 27 -11.59 -6.73 7.03
C ALA A 27 -11.86 -7.88 6.04
N LEU A 28 -10.92 -8.18 5.14
CA LEU A 28 -10.99 -9.38 4.28
C LEU A 28 -10.93 -10.68 5.09
N THR A 29 -10.01 -10.77 6.06
CA THR A 29 -9.86 -11.98 6.89
C THR A 29 -11.11 -12.25 7.73
N VAL A 30 -11.72 -11.21 8.31
CA VAL A 30 -13.00 -11.32 9.03
C VAL A 30 -14.13 -11.75 8.09
N ALA A 31 -14.23 -11.16 6.89
CA ALA A 31 -15.22 -11.56 5.90
C ALA A 31 -15.04 -13.03 5.47
N GLN A 32 -13.81 -13.49 5.24
CA GLN A 32 -13.54 -14.91 4.96
C GLN A 32 -13.91 -15.81 6.15
N GLY A 33 -13.65 -15.36 7.39
CA GLY A 33 -14.02 -16.07 8.61
C GLY A 33 -15.52 -16.34 8.75
N GLU A 34 -16.37 -15.36 8.40
CA GLU A 34 -17.83 -15.53 8.43
C GLU A 34 -18.34 -16.60 7.43
N PHE A 35 -17.56 -16.93 6.38
CA PHE A 35 -17.86 -17.98 5.39
C PHE A 35 -16.92 -19.19 5.49
N GLY A 36 -16.43 -19.51 6.69
CA GLY A 36 -15.65 -20.75 6.93
C GLY A 36 -14.30 -20.80 6.19
N GLY A 37 -13.70 -19.64 5.91
CA GLY A 37 -12.43 -19.50 5.20
C GLY A 37 -12.57 -19.36 3.67
N GLN A 38 -13.78 -19.47 3.11
CA GLN A 38 -14.00 -19.37 1.66
C GLN A 38 -14.00 -17.91 1.17
N CYS A 39 -13.61 -17.71 -0.09
CA CYS A 39 -13.52 -16.39 -0.72
C CYS A 39 -14.85 -16.02 -1.39
N LEU A 40 -15.62 -15.10 -0.79
CA LEU A 40 -16.93 -14.67 -1.29
C LEU A 40 -16.85 -13.75 -2.52
N LEU A 41 -15.69 -13.16 -2.83
CA LEU A 41 -15.52 -12.33 -4.04
C LEU A 41 -15.91 -13.12 -5.29
N TYR A 42 -16.65 -12.50 -6.22
CA TYR A 42 -17.25 -13.14 -7.41
C TYR A 42 -18.17 -14.35 -7.10
N GLY A 43 -18.56 -14.56 -5.84
CA GLY A 43 -19.49 -15.63 -5.46
C GLY A 43 -20.90 -15.35 -5.99
N ALA A 44 -21.59 -16.41 -6.44
CA ALA A 44 -23.00 -16.33 -6.78
C ALA A 44 -23.88 -16.73 -5.59
N VAL A 45 -25.01 -16.06 -5.42
CA VAL A 45 -25.97 -16.29 -4.34
C VAL A 45 -27.36 -16.53 -4.95
N SER A 46 -28.11 -17.48 -4.37
CA SER A 46 -29.50 -17.77 -4.74
C SER A 46 -30.42 -17.67 -3.53
N TRP A 47 -31.70 -17.38 -3.75
CA TRP A 47 -32.71 -17.30 -2.70
C TRP A 47 -33.49 -18.62 -2.62
N ASN A 48 -33.50 -19.27 -1.45
CA ASN A 48 -34.22 -20.53 -1.22
C ASN A 48 -35.55 -20.32 -0.49
N GLY A 49 -36.29 -19.26 -0.85
CA GLY A 49 -37.58 -18.91 -0.26
C GLY A 49 -37.51 -18.20 1.09
N SER A 50 -36.65 -18.66 2.01
CA SER A 50 -36.50 -18.10 3.36
C SER A 50 -35.13 -17.50 3.67
N ALA A 51 -34.08 -17.92 2.97
CA ALA A 51 -32.69 -17.54 3.26
C ALA A 51 -31.82 -17.49 1.98
N LEU A 52 -30.71 -16.74 2.08
CA LEU A 52 -29.68 -16.68 1.05
C LEU A 52 -28.78 -17.94 1.10
N VAL A 53 -28.58 -18.56 -0.06
CA VAL A 53 -27.72 -19.73 -0.25
C VAL A 53 -26.57 -19.34 -1.18
N PRO A 54 -25.30 -19.36 -0.71
CA PRO A 54 -24.16 -19.21 -1.60
C PRO A 54 -24.10 -20.43 -2.53
N ARG A 55 -24.12 -20.18 -3.85
CA ARG A 55 -24.08 -21.19 -4.92
C ARG A 55 -22.67 -21.50 -5.38
N SER A 56 -21.80 -20.49 -5.37
CA SER A 56 -20.39 -20.62 -5.74
C SER A 56 -19.54 -19.66 -4.92
N PHE A 57 -18.31 -20.06 -4.68
CA PHE A 57 -17.25 -19.24 -4.09
C PHE A 57 -16.09 -19.16 -5.09
N SER A 58 -15.30 -18.09 -5.03
CA SER A 58 -14.08 -18.00 -5.82
C SER A 58 -13.00 -18.96 -5.31
N HIS A 59 -12.03 -19.22 -6.18
CA HIS A 59 -10.75 -19.78 -5.76
C HIS A 59 -10.15 -18.94 -4.61
N VAL A 60 -9.81 -19.61 -3.51
CA VAL A 60 -9.26 -19.00 -2.27
C VAL A 60 -7.96 -18.22 -2.55
N SER A 61 -7.23 -18.59 -3.62
CA SER A 61 -6.04 -17.90 -4.10
C SER A 61 -6.26 -16.40 -4.38
N LEU A 62 -7.45 -15.96 -4.77
CA LEU A 62 -7.73 -14.54 -5.02
C LEU A 62 -7.73 -13.72 -3.72
N CYS A 63 -8.47 -14.17 -2.70
CA CYS A 63 -8.46 -13.52 -1.39
C CYS A 63 -7.08 -13.62 -0.74
N TYR A 64 -6.39 -14.77 -0.88
CA TYR A 64 -5.04 -14.95 -0.35
C TYR A 64 -4.02 -14.02 -1.01
N PHE A 65 -4.10 -13.82 -2.34
CA PHE A 65 -3.25 -12.88 -3.07
C PHE A 65 -3.41 -11.45 -2.54
N VAL A 66 -4.66 -10.95 -2.40
CA VAL A 66 -4.89 -9.59 -1.88
C VAL A 66 -4.41 -9.44 -0.44
N SER A 67 -4.66 -10.45 0.41
CA SER A 67 -4.20 -10.44 1.80
C SER A 67 -2.67 -10.43 1.88
N ALA A 68 -2.00 -11.31 1.13
CA ALA A 68 -0.54 -11.39 1.07
C ALA A 68 0.10 -10.09 0.56
N VAL A 69 -0.41 -9.49 -0.53
CA VAL A 69 0.06 -8.19 -1.03
C VAL A 69 -0.10 -7.11 0.06
N SER A 70 -1.26 -7.06 0.71
CA SER A 70 -1.55 -6.06 1.76
C SER A 70 -0.61 -6.21 2.98
N VAL A 71 -0.31 -7.45 3.40
CA VAL A 71 0.61 -7.75 4.51
C VAL A 71 2.06 -7.44 4.13
N VAL A 72 2.54 -7.84 2.95
CA VAL A 72 3.90 -7.53 2.48
C VAL A 72 4.11 -6.02 2.41
N VAL A 73 3.13 -5.27 1.89
CA VAL A 73 3.17 -3.81 1.84
C VAL A 73 3.23 -3.21 3.24
N ALA A 74 2.41 -3.68 4.18
CA ALA A 74 2.44 -3.21 5.57
C ALA A 74 3.80 -3.48 6.24
N LEU A 75 4.39 -4.67 6.05
CA LEU A 75 5.71 -5.02 6.59
C LEU A 75 6.83 -4.16 5.99
N CYS A 76 6.80 -3.90 4.68
CA CYS A 76 7.75 -3.00 4.03
C CYS A 76 7.65 -1.57 4.60
N CYS A 77 6.45 -1.03 4.77
CA CYS A 77 6.25 0.29 5.35
C CYS A 77 6.67 0.35 6.83
N PHE A 78 6.37 -0.68 7.60
CA PHE A 78 6.79 -0.78 9.01
C PHE A 78 8.32 -0.83 9.15
N ALA A 79 9.02 -1.59 8.30
CA ALA A 79 10.48 -1.63 8.27
C ALA A 79 11.08 -0.25 7.94
N VAL A 80 10.49 0.50 7.01
CA VAL A 80 10.92 1.87 6.69
C VAL A 80 10.66 2.84 7.86
N LEU A 81 9.51 2.74 8.53
CA LEU A 81 9.21 3.55 9.72
C LEU A 81 10.22 3.29 10.86
N LEU A 82 10.55 2.02 11.13
CA LEU A 82 11.56 1.66 12.13
C LEU A 82 12.96 2.18 11.74
N TYR A 83 13.37 1.97 10.49
CA TYR A 83 14.66 2.46 10.00
C TYR A 83 14.77 3.99 10.16
N SER A 84 13.77 4.74 9.69
CA SER A 84 13.68 6.19 9.87
C SER A 84 13.68 6.64 11.33
N CYS A 85 13.09 5.87 12.25
CA CYS A 85 13.09 6.21 13.67
C CYS A 85 14.45 5.94 14.36
N CYS A 86 15.26 5.02 13.82
CA CYS A 86 16.53 4.58 14.41
C CYS A 86 17.79 5.19 13.79
N THR A 87 17.69 5.92 12.67
CA THR A 87 18.84 6.52 11.97
C THR A 87 18.61 8.00 11.67
N ASP A 88 19.50 8.88 12.14
CA ASP A 88 19.40 10.34 11.92
C ASP A 88 19.75 10.80 10.48
N GLU A 89 20.49 9.99 9.70
CA GLU A 89 21.06 10.41 8.41
C GLU A 89 20.50 9.64 7.20
N PRO A 90 19.52 10.19 6.46
CA PRO A 90 18.95 9.57 5.27
C PRO A 90 19.75 9.86 3.99
N GLN A 91 21.07 9.62 4.00
CA GLN A 91 21.96 9.79 2.83
C GLN A 91 21.70 8.70 1.76
N ARG A 92 20.54 8.78 1.08
CA ARG A 92 20.06 7.74 0.16
C ARG A 92 20.67 7.89 -1.23
N SER A 93 21.69 7.08 -1.53
CA SER A 93 22.33 7.01 -2.86
C SER A 93 21.31 7.00 -4.02
N ARG A 94 21.65 7.68 -5.13
CA ARG A 94 20.82 7.77 -6.35
C ARG A 94 20.45 6.39 -6.92
N ALA A 95 21.33 5.38 -6.76
CA ALA A 95 21.03 4.00 -7.14
C ALA A 95 19.95 3.39 -6.22
N CYS A 96 20.06 3.62 -4.90
CA CYS A 96 19.06 3.19 -3.92
C CYS A 96 17.70 3.89 -4.14
N LEU A 97 17.68 5.20 -4.43
CA LEU A 97 16.46 5.92 -4.81
C LEU A 97 15.80 5.31 -6.05
N THR A 98 16.58 5.03 -7.10
CA THR A 98 16.07 4.43 -8.35
C THR A 98 15.50 3.03 -8.13
N PHE A 99 16.21 2.17 -7.38
CA PHE A 99 15.72 0.84 -6.99
C PHE A 99 14.42 0.93 -6.18
N THR A 100 14.36 1.85 -5.22
CA THR A 100 13.17 2.09 -4.38
C THR A 100 11.96 2.52 -5.21
N LEU A 101 12.17 3.38 -6.21
CA LEU A 101 11.12 3.82 -7.12
C LEU A 101 10.56 2.65 -7.95
N VAL A 102 11.43 1.78 -8.49
CA VAL A 102 11.00 0.57 -9.22
C VAL A 102 10.19 -0.35 -8.31
N VAL A 103 10.67 -0.62 -7.08
CA VAL A 103 9.94 -1.44 -6.11
C VAL A 103 8.59 -0.81 -5.73
N ALA A 104 8.54 0.51 -5.51
CA ALA A 104 7.31 1.25 -5.22
C ALA A 104 6.29 1.18 -6.38
N ALA A 105 6.75 1.29 -7.63
CA ALA A 105 5.89 1.16 -8.80
C ALA A 105 5.33 -0.27 -8.97
N VAL A 106 6.14 -1.30 -8.70
CA VAL A 106 5.70 -2.70 -8.70
C VAL A 106 4.68 -2.97 -7.58
N ILE A 107 4.91 -2.44 -6.39
CA ILE A 107 3.95 -2.50 -5.27
C ILE A 107 2.62 -1.81 -5.65
N LEU A 108 2.69 -0.60 -6.21
CA LEU A 108 1.51 0.14 -6.66
C LEU A 108 0.69 -0.65 -7.70
N LEU A 109 1.36 -1.34 -8.63
CA LEU A 109 0.70 -2.22 -9.61
C LEU A 109 -0.05 -3.37 -8.93
N PHE A 110 0.58 -4.08 -7.97
CA PHE A 110 -0.09 -5.16 -7.24
C PHE A 110 -1.24 -4.67 -6.36
N LEU A 111 -1.13 -3.49 -5.76
CA LEU A 111 -2.22 -2.84 -5.02
C LEU A 111 -3.39 -2.44 -5.93
N LEU A 112 -3.10 -1.92 -7.12
CA LEU A 112 -4.13 -1.59 -8.11
C LEU A 112 -4.86 -2.85 -8.60
N ILE A 113 -4.12 -3.92 -8.95
CA ILE A 113 -4.70 -5.23 -9.29
C ILE A 113 -5.59 -5.73 -8.15
N SER A 114 -5.13 -5.62 -6.89
CA SER A 114 -5.90 -6.01 -5.71
C SER A 114 -7.18 -5.20 -5.54
N ALA A 115 -7.12 -3.87 -5.70
CA ALA A 115 -8.28 -2.99 -5.62
C ALA A 115 -9.29 -3.25 -6.75
N CYS A 116 -8.81 -3.58 -7.97
CA CYS A 116 -9.65 -4.01 -9.09
C CYS A 116 -10.33 -5.35 -8.83
N ILE A 117 -9.61 -6.34 -8.26
CA ILE A 117 -10.17 -7.65 -7.86
C ILE A 117 -11.27 -7.46 -6.82
N LEU A 118 -11.06 -6.60 -5.81
CA LEU A 118 -12.09 -6.28 -4.81
C LEU A 118 -13.30 -5.59 -5.44
N ARG A 119 -13.07 -4.59 -6.30
CA ARG A 119 -14.15 -3.86 -6.97
C ARG A 119 -15.03 -4.79 -7.81
N ALA A 120 -14.42 -5.50 -8.76
CA ALA A 120 -15.15 -6.40 -9.66
C ALA A 120 -15.75 -7.60 -8.92
N GLY A 121 -15.06 -8.14 -7.91
CA GLY A 121 -15.58 -9.21 -7.05
C GLY A 121 -16.82 -8.80 -6.25
N MET A 122 -16.87 -7.54 -5.78
CA MET A 122 -18.04 -6.96 -5.13
C MET A 122 -19.16 -6.62 -6.11
N ASP A 123 -18.85 -6.04 -7.26
CA ASP A 123 -19.86 -5.70 -8.29
C ASP A 123 -20.56 -6.99 -8.81
N VAL A 124 -19.82 -8.09 -9.02
CA VAL A 124 -20.38 -9.39 -9.43
C VAL A 124 -21.24 -10.03 -8.34
N LEU A 125 -20.76 -10.04 -7.08
CA LEU A 125 -21.53 -10.54 -5.94
C LEU A 125 -22.84 -9.74 -5.78
N CYS A 126 -22.76 -8.42 -5.88
CA CYS A 126 -23.91 -7.53 -5.80
C CYS A 126 -24.89 -7.75 -6.96
N ALA A 127 -24.41 -7.90 -8.20
CA ALA A 127 -25.25 -8.26 -9.34
C ALA A 127 -25.97 -9.60 -9.11
N SER A 128 -25.30 -10.62 -8.56
CA SER A 128 -25.94 -11.90 -8.23
C SER A 128 -27.01 -11.78 -7.14
N ILE A 129 -26.80 -10.92 -6.13
CA ILE A 129 -27.80 -10.65 -5.08
C ILE A 129 -29.02 -9.96 -5.70
N MET A 130 -28.83 -8.90 -6.50
CA MET A 130 -29.91 -8.18 -7.16
C MET A 130 -30.69 -9.06 -8.15
N HIS A 131 -30.03 -10.01 -8.81
CA HIS A 131 -30.67 -10.98 -9.71
C HIS A 131 -31.72 -11.86 -8.99
N THR A 132 -31.65 -12.02 -7.66
CA THR A 132 -32.70 -12.73 -6.91
C THR A 132 -34.05 -11.99 -6.88
N LYS A 133 -34.07 -10.68 -7.18
CA LYS A 133 -35.25 -9.79 -7.12
C LYS A 133 -35.93 -9.67 -5.74
N GLN A 134 -35.34 -10.23 -4.68
CA GLN A 134 -35.89 -10.23 -3.31
C GLN A 134 -35.31 -9.14 -2.40
N LEU A 135 -34.36 -8.35 -2.90
CA LEU A 135 -33.68 -7.29 -2.17
C LEU A 135 -33.60 -6.04 -3.04
N ALA A 136 -33.82 -4.86 -2.44
CA ALA A 136 -33.72 -3.58 -3.14
C ALA A 136 -32.27 -3.07 -3.22
N SER A 137 -31.38 -3.59 -2.37
CA SER A 137 -29.96 -3.25 -2.37
C SER A 137 -29.09 -4.41 -1.85
N CYS A 138 -27.83 -4.44 -2.26
CA CYS A 138 -26.86 -5.45 -1.82
C CYS A 138 -26.51 -5.35 -0.32
N GLN A 139 -26.60 -4.15 0.26
CA GLN A 139 -26.43 -3.93 1.70
C GLN A 139 -27.53 -4.63 2.53
N GLU A 140 -28.73 -4.78 1.97
CA GLU A 140 -29.85 -5.45 2.65
C GLU A 140 -29.60 -6.96 2.83
N ALA A 141 -28.69 -7.57 2.06
CA ALA A 141 -28.30 -8.98 2.20
C ALA A 141 -27.60 -9.30 3.52
N GLU A 142 -27.00 -8.29 4.17
CA GLU A 142 -26.41 -8.40 5.52
C GLU A 142 -27.49 -8.57 6.61
N ARG A 143 -28.74 -8.18 6.33
CA ARG A 143 -29.88 -8.28 7.26
C ARG A 143 -30.77 -9.51 7.02
N LYS A 144 -30.52 -10.29 5.97
CA LYS A 144 -31.27 -11.51 5.65
C LYS A 144 -30.56 -12.74 6.26
N PRO A 145 -31.30 -13.80 6.64
CA PRO A 145 -30.68 -15.03 7.09
C PRO A 145 -29.95 -15.72 5.94
N TRP A 146 -28.81 -16.33 6.24
CA TRP A 146 -28.03 -17.14 5.31
C TRP A 146 -28.09 -18.62 5.73
N VAL A 147 -28.03 -19.52 4.76
CA VAL A 147 -27.96 -20.96 5.03
C VAL A 147 -26.52 -21.33 5.41
N SER A 148 -26.38 -22.08 6.51
CA SER A 148 -25.12 -22.57 7.11
C SER A 148 -24.13 -21.52 7.65
N TYR A 149 -24.31 -20.23 7.35
CA TYR A 149 -23.43 -19.16 7.79
C TYR A 149 -24.20 -18.05 8.52
N ARG A 150 -23.54 -17.30 9.40
CA ARG A 150 -24.09 -16.11 10.07
C ARG A 150 -23.25 -14.87 9.76
N PRO A 151 -23.27 -14.37 8.52
CA PRO A 151 -22.54 -13.17 8.17
C PRO A 151 -23.26 -11.97 8.78
N THR A 152 -22.64 -11.34 9.77
CA THR A 152 -23.23 -10.22 10.53
C THR A 152 -22.82 -8.87 9.98
N ARG A 153 -21.65 -8.77 9.35
CA ARG A 153 -21.07 -7.50 8.83
C ARG A 153 -20.29 -7.68 7.52
N PHE A 154 -20.51 -8.78 6.79
CA PHE A 154 -19.69 -9.13 5.63
C PHE A 154 -19.63 -8.03 4.55
N TYR A 155 -20.75 -7.39 4.24
CA TYR A 155 -20.82 -6.37 3.19
C TYR A 155 -20.15 -5.07 3.65
N SER A 156 -20.41 -4.66 4.90
CA SER A 156 -19.73 -3.52 5.52
C SER A 156 -18.20 -3.72 5.58
N ASN A 157 -17.74 -4.92 5.96
CA ASN A 157 -16.32 -5.26 6.00
C ASN A 157 -15.70 -5.27 4.61
N LEU A 158 -16.33 -5.90 3.61
CA LEU A 158 -15.85 -5.92 2.23
C LEU A 158 -15.81 -4.51 1.61
N TYR A 159 -16.82 -3.67 1.89
CA TYR A 159 -16.84 -2.27 1.45
C TYR A 159 -15.71 -1.46 2.12
N SER A 160 -15.45 -1.68 3.41
CA SER A 160 -14.32 -1.07 4.12
C SER A 160 -12.96 -1.53 3.57
N ALA A 161 -12.81 -2.82 3.26
CA ALA A 161 -11.63 -3.36 2.59
C ALA A 161 -11.41 -2.73 1.21
N GLN A 162 -12.48 -2.60 0.41
CA GLN A 162 -12.42 -1.97 -0.90
C GLN A 162 -12.04 -0.48 -0.78
N ALA A 163 -12.69 0.28 0.12
CA ALA A 163 -12.39 1.69 0.33
C ALA A 163 -10.93 1.88 0.80
N SER A 164 -10.48 1.12 1.80
CA SER A 164 -9.10 1.17 2.30
C SER A 164 -8.08 0.76 1.24
N ALA A 165 -8.37 -0.20 0.36
CA ALA A 165 -7.51 -0.54 -0.78
C ALA A 165 -7.35 0.64 -1.75
N TRP A 166 -8.43 1.35 -2.11
CA TRP A 166 -8.35 2.54 -2.97
C TRP A 166 -7.63 3.71 -2.31
N VAL A 167 -7.85 3.95 -1.00
CA VAL A 167 -7.06 4.94 -0.24
C VAL A 167 -5.58 4.54 -0.21
N ASN A 168 -5.26 3.25 -0.05
CA ASN A 168 -3.88 2.76 -0.05
C ASN A 168 -3.20 2.99 -1.41
N VAL A 169 -3.89 2.71 -2.54
CA VAL A 169 -3.40 3.01 -3.90
C VAL A 169 -3.13 4.52 -4.05
N PHE A 170 -4.04 5.38 -3.59
CA PHE A 170 -3.85 6.84 -3.65
C PHE A 170 -2.63 7.31 -2.83
N LEU A 171 -2.46 6.80 -1.61
CA LEU A 171 -1.31 7.11 -0.76
C LEU A 171 0.00 6.61 -1.38
N TRP A 172 0.01 5.44 -2.03
CA TRP A 172 1.17 4.94 -2.78
C TRP A 172 1.49 5.79 -4.02
N CYS A 173 0.50 6.34 -4.72
CA CYS A 173 0.72 7.33 -5.77
C CYS A 173 1.39 8.60 -5.22
N LEU A 174 0.98 9.09 -4.04
CA LEU A 174 1.61 10.23 -3.38
C LEU A 174 3.05 9.92 -2.95
N LEU A 175 3.32 8.73 -2.40
CA LEU A 175 4.68 8.28 -2.08
C LEU A 175 5.56 8.18 -3.33
N LEU A 176 5.05 7.64 -4.44
CA LEU A 176 5.79 7.54 -5.69
C LEU A 176 6.09 8.93 -6.28
N ALA A 177 5.11 9.84 -6.27
CA ALA A 177 5.30 11.23 -6.67
C ALA A 177 6.32 11.95 -5.78
N TRP A 178 6.31 11.72 -4.47
CA TRP A 178 7.30 12.25 -3.54
C TRP A 178 8.71 11.74 -3.85
N LEU A 179 8.89 10.42 -4.03
CA LEU A 179 10.17 9.81 -4.41
C LEU A 179 10.69 10.35 -5.74
N LEU A 180 9.81 10.55 -6.74
CA LEU A 180 10.12 11.20 -8.00
C LEU A 180 10.60 12.64 -7.81
N ILE A 181 9.90 13.45 -7.01
CA ILE A 181 10.29 14.84 -6.72
C ILE A 181 11.66 14.88 -6.00
N GLN A 182 11.89 14.00 -5.03
CA GLN A 182 13.18 13.88 -4.37
C GLN A 182 14.28 13.52 -5.37
N GLN A 183 14.10 12.46 -6.18
CA GLN A 183 15.07 12.07 -7.20
C GLN A 183 15.35 13.17 -8.25
N ARG A 184 14.38 14.04 -8.54
CA ARG A 184 14.55 15.20 -9.43
C ARG A 184 15.27 16.38 -8.77
N ARG A 185 15.11 16.58 -7.45
CA ARG A 185 15.85 17.59 -6.67
C ARG A 185 17.29 17.15 -6.36
N GLU A 186 17.47 15.86 -6.10
CA GLU A 186 18.74 15.14 -5.95
C GLU A 186 19.48 14.92 -7.29
N ALA A 187 18.91 15.35 -8.42
CA ALA A 187 19.59 15.37 -9.69
C ALA A 187 20.35 16.70 -9.84
N PRO A 188 21.66 16.78 -9.53
CA PRO A 188 22.43 17.96 -9.89
C PRO A 188 22.38 18.16 -11.40
N ILE A 189 22.31 19.43 -11.81
CA ILE A 189 22.61 19.85 -13.18
C ILE A 189 23.94 19.19 -13.58
N PRO A 190 24.02 18.38 -14.66
CA PRO A 190 25.16 17.48 -14.91
C PRO A 190 26.55 18.12 -15.16
N LEU A 191 26.73 19.42 -14.92
CA LEU A 191 27.92 20.18 -15.36
C LEU A 191 28.99 20.43 -14.27
N LEU A 192 28.72 20.16 -12.99
CA LEU A 192 29.61 20.58 -11.88
C LEU A 192 29.75 19.53 -10.75
N ARG A 193 29.93 18.24 -11.08
CA ARG A 193 30.24 17.22 -10.05
C ARG A 193 31.11 16.05 -10.52
N HIS A 194 32.04 16.32 -11.44
CA HIS A 194 33.04 15.33 -11.88
C HIS A 194 34.44 15.95 -12.03
N GLN A 195 34.79 16.88 -11.12
CA GLN A 195 36.17 17.30 -10.86
C GLN A 195 36.28 18.02 -9.50
N ASP A 196 37.33 17.83 -8.68
CA ASP A 196 37.86 16.55 -8.16
C ASP A 196 38.49 16.80 -6.76
N PRO A 197 38.49 15.83 -5.82
CA PRO A 197 38.94 16.05 -4.45
C PRO A 197 40.47 15.96 -4.23
N GLU A 198 41.24 15.54 -5.24
CA GLU A 198 42.68 15.23 -5.09
C GLU A 198 43.63 16.44 -5.31
N TRP A 199 43.15 17.58 -5.83
CA TRP A 199 44.04 18.72 -6.15
C TRP A 199 44.42 19.61 -4.95
N SER A 200 43.76 19.45 -3.81
CA SER A 200 43.93 20.31 -2.63
C SER A 200 45.28 20.16 -1.93
N THR A 201 45.96 19.02 -2.10
CA THR A 201 47.18 18.66 -1.35
C THR A 201 48.49 19.00 -2.07
N GLU A 202 48.48 19.21 -3.40
CA GLU A 202 49.70 19.52 -4.15
C GLU A 202 50.02 21.02 -4.21
N THR A 203 49.02 21.89 -4.02
CA THR A 203 49.21 23.35 -4.11
C THR A 203 49.78 24.01 -2.85
N GLU A 204 49.62 23.41 -1.66
CA GLU A 204 50.29 23.89 -0.43
C GLU A 204 51.81 23.63 -0.42
N ALA A 205 52.31 22.66 -1.18
CA ALA A 205 53.74 22.40 -1.30
C ALA A 205 54.48 23.42 -2.19
N ILE A 206 53.76 24.19 -3.02
CA ILE A 206 54.32 25.07 -4.06
C ILE A 206 54.32 26.55 -3.62
N LEU A 207 53.34 26.98 -2.82
CA LEU A 207 53.32 28.34 -2.25
C LEU A 207 54.14 28.42 -0.95
N GLY A 208 55.46 28.32 -1.08
CA GLY A 208 56.38 28.56 0.04
C GLY A 208 56.21 29.95 0.65
N GLY A 209 55.86 30.03 1.95
CA GLY A 209 55.59 31.31 2.60
C GLY A 209 55.35 31.28 4.11
N GLN A 210 56.40 31.11 4.92
CA GLN A 210 56.36 31.52 6.33
C GLN A 210 57.72 32.11 6.76
N PRO A 211 57.79 33.42 7.06
CA PRO A 211 59.02 34.05 7.56
C PRO A 211 59.00 34.24 9.09
N ARG A 212 60.09 33.86 9.80
CA ARG A 212 60.81 34.67 10.82
C ARG A 212 61.81 33.86 11.67
N ARG A 213 62.95 34.51 11.95
CA ARG A 213 63.73 34.60 13.22
C ARG A 213 63.72 33.36 14.15
N SER A 214 64.89 32.85 14.56
CA SER A 214 65.90 33.60 15.33
C SER A 214 67.34 33.32 14.91
#